data_AF-A0AA86SEG2-F1
#
_entry.id   AF-A0AA86SEG2-F1
#
_cell.length_a   1.000
_cell.length_b   1.000
_cell.length_c   1.000
_cell.angle_alpha   90.00
_cell.angle_beta   90.00
_cell.angle_gamma   90.00
#
_symmetry.space_group_name_H-M   'P 1'
#
loop_
_entity.id
_entity.type
_entity.pdbx_description
1 polymer ?
#
loop_
_entity_poly.entity_id
_entity_poly.type
_entity_poly.pdbx_seq_one_letter_code
_entity_poly.pdbx_strand_id
1 'polypeptide(L)'
;MILLPADGLKTIEGRIKSGNLILFNKSVVFEVKGVRRYPTFFAMLEAESLGKVLPGVESGEEGVKVYRRFYTEEKEHENGVLAIIVSKFSPQPNDSLASLFCGLSYDGVQGLLGLMQTTGTISDALPPPISTLFASFNFPCNPNEIGLTLGARALAKHACRSSSGYWGSLNGNDSNKNRLAMDVINRLIAHCCWLNVHIVPPHGVVFEIRVADGYGARWTQDGSKFIGFLEPYMLDGHSKEGSTSNASQTTATAPL
;
A
#
# COMPACT_ATOMS: atom_id res chain seq x y z
N MET A 1 -25.56 13.88 -3.47
CA MET A 1 -24.28 14.62 -3.42
C MET A 1 -24.11 15.30 -4.77
N ILE A 2 -24.38 16.60 -4.84
CA ILE A 2 -24.26 17.44 -6.04
C ILE A 2 -22.81 17.93 -6.09
N LEU A 3 -22.14 17.84 -7.25
CA LEU A 3 -20.77 18.35 -7.40
C LEU A 3 -20.74 19.70 -8.13
N LEU A 4 -19.88 20.56 -7.56
CA LEU A 4 -19.63 21.97 -7.86
C LEU A 4 -18.92 22.15 -9.22
N PRO A 5 -19.00 23.34 -9.84
CA PRO A 5 -18.29 23.62 -11.09
C PRO A 5 -16.78 23.84 -10.88
N ALA A 6 -16.02 23.61 -11.94
CA ALA A 6 -14.56 23.52 -11.97
C ALA A 6 -13.80 24.83 -11.63
N ASP A 7 -14.53 25.93 -11.46
CA ASP A 7 -14.05 27.30 -11.33
C ASP A 7 -14.41 27.94 -9.98
N GLY A 8 -15.03 27.19 -9.06
CA GLY A 8 -15.17 27.56 -7.63
C GLY A 8 -16.02 28.80 -7.30
N LEU A 9 -16.56 29.49 -8.31
CA LEU A 9 -17.27 30.78 -8.14
C LEU A 9 -18.78 30.65 -7.98
N LYS A 10 -19.38 29.49 -8.28
CA LYS A 10 -20.83 29.28 -8.18
C LYS A 10 -21.17 28.47 -6.93
N THR A 11 -21.77 29.14 -5.94
CA THR A 11 -22.11 28.56 -4.64
C THR A 11 -23.56 28.06 -4.53
N ILE A 12 -24.42 28.39 -5.49
CA ILE A 12 -25.81 27.89 -5.56
C ILE A 12 -26.18 27.59 -7.01
N GLU A 13 -26.47 26.33 -7.32
CA GLU A 13 -27.15 25.93 -8.56
C GLU A 13 -28.46 25.24 -8.19
N GLY A 14 -29.57 25.94 -8.42
CA GLY A 14 -30.88 25.51 -7.91
C GLY A 14 -31.54 24.37 -8.71
N ARG A 15 -31.01 23.97 -9.87
CA ARG A 15 -31.66 22.99 -10.76
C ARG A 15 -30.64 22.23 -11.61
N ILE A 16 -30.73 20.89 -11.59
CA ILE A 16 -30.05 19.99 -12.52
C ILE A 16 -30.78 20.06 -13.88
N LYS A 17 -30.03 20.26 -14.95
CA LYS A 17 -30.53 20.30 -16.34
C LYS A 17 -29.62 19.52 -17.28
N SER A 18 -30.14 19.22 -18.47
CA SER A 18 -29.36 18.62 -19.55
C SER A 18 -28.10 19.48 -19.85
N GLY A 19 -26.97 18.81 -20.07
CA GLY A 19 -25.65 19.40 -20.25
C GLY A 19 -24.88 19.68 -18.96
N ASN A 20 -25.50 19.56 -17.77
CA ASN A 20 -24.73 19.65 -16.52
C ASN A 20 -23.81 18.43 -16.34
N LEU A 21 -22.66 18.66 -15.70
CA LEU A 21 -21.74 17.59 -15.30
C LEU A 21 -21.96 17.28 -13.81
N ILE A 22 -22.08 15.99 -13.49
CA ILE A 22 -22.18 15.48 -12.13
C ILE A 22 -20.97 14.60 -11.88
N LEU A 23 -20.12 15.01 -10.95
CA LEU A 23 -19.09 14.13 -10.41
C LEU A 23 -19.78 13.21 -9.37
N PHE A 24 -19.52 11.91 -9.44
CA PHE A 24 -19.96 10.90 -8.47
C PHE A 24 -18.76 10.39 -7.69
N ASN A 25 -18.93 10.21 -6.38
CA ASN A 25 -17.89 9.73 -5.46
C ASN A 25 -16.55 10.48 -5.57
N LYS A 26 -16.59 11.77 -5.96
CA LYS A 26 -15.39 12.59 -6.22
C LYS A 26 -14.41 11.97 -7.22
N SER A 27 -14.87 11.05 -8.08
CA SER A 27 -14.01 10.22 -8.91
C SER A 27 -14.46 10.12 -10.37
N VAL A 28 -15.78 9.97 -10.62
CA VAL A 28 -16.28 9.71 -11.98
C VAL A 28 -17.28 10.77 -12.41
N VAL A 29 -17.03 11.42 -13.54
CA VAL A 29 -17.89 12.48 -14.12
C VAL A 29 -18.91 11.87 -15.06
N PHE A 30 -20.15 12.30 -14.92
CA PHE A 30 -21.25 11.97 -15.81
C PHE A 30 -21.87 13.25 -16.35
N GLU A 31 -22.35 13.20 -17.58
CA GLU A 31 -23.12 14.28 -18.18
C GLU A 31 -24.61 13.96 -18.05
N VAL A 32 -25.40 14.93 -17.61
CA VAL A 32 -26.85 14.85 -17.57
C VAL A 32 -27.36 14.98 -19.00
N LYS A 33 -27.98 13.93 -19.53
CA LYS A 33 -28.62 13.92 -20.84
C LYS A 33 -30.06 14.40 -20.77
N GLY A 34 -30.72 14.14 -19.65
CA GLY A 34 -32.10 14.58 -19.45
C GLY A 34 -32.54 14.47 -18.01
N VAL A 35 -33.63 15.15 -17.70
CA VAL A 35 -34.29 15.09 -16.40
C VAL A 35 -35.78 14.89 -16.65
N ARG A 36 -36.36 13.83 -16.10
CA ARG A 36 -37.78 13.50 -16.24
C ARG A 36 -38.41 13.36 -14.86
N ARG A 37 -39.68 13.75 -14.74
CA ARG A 37 -40.45 13.69 -13.50
C ARG A 37 -41.51 12.62 -13.61
N TYR A 38 -41.66 11.85 -12.54
CA TYR A 38 -42.63 10.79 -12.41
C TYR A 38 -43.41 10.97 -11.10
N PRO A 39 -44.69 10.55 -11.05
CA PRO A 39 -45.46 10.63 -9.82
C PRO A 39 -44.96 9.63 -8.77
N THR A 40 -44.45 8.47 -9.20
CA THR A 40 -44.00 7.40 -8.30
C THR A 40 -42.72 6.72 -8.81
N PHE A 41 -42.01 6.03 -7.91
CA PHE A 41 -40.86 5.18 -8.27
C PHE A 41 -41.28 4.06 -9.20
N PHE A 42 -42.45 3.47 -8.98
CA PHE A 42 -42.97 2.42 -9.85
C PHE A 42 -43.17 2.92 -11.28
N ALA A 43 -43.82 4.09 -11.47
CA ALA A 43 -44.00 4.70 -12.78
C ALA A 43 -42.67 5.03 -13.47
N MET A 44 -41.67 5.49 -12.72
CA MET A 44 -40.32 5.72 -13.24
C MET A 44 -39.68 4.40 -13.71
N LEU A 45 -39.76 3.32 -12.93
CA LEU A 45 -39.15 2.03 -13.24
C LEU A 45 -39.79 1.36 -14.47
N GLU A 46 -41.10 1.51 -14.65
CA GLU A 46 -41.79 1.08 -15.86
C GLU A 46 -41.33 1.87 -17.10
N ALA A 47 -41.19 3.19 -16.97
CA ALA A 47 -40.87 4.07 -18.11
C ALA A 47 -39.38 4.05 -18.52
N GLU A 48 -38.45 4.02 -17.55
CA GLU A 48 -37.00 4.16 -17.81
C GLU A 48 -36.25 2.84 -17.98
N SER A 49 -36.96 1.71 -17.95
CA SER A 49 -36.43 0.34 -17.90
C SER A 49 -35.69 0.04 -16.60
N LEU A 50 -36.25 -0.89 -15.81
CA LEU A 50 -35.69 -1.37 -14.53
C LEU A 50 -34.19 -1.68 -14.61
N GLY A 51 -33.74 -2.41 -15.65
CA GLY A 51 -32.33 -2.80 -15.79
C GLY A 51 -31.35 -1.64 -16.00
N LYS A 52 -31.82 -0.48 -16.46
CA LYS A 52 -31.00 0.75 -16.56
C LYS A 52 -30.94 1.51 -15.25
N VAL A 53 -32.00 1.45 -14.46
CA VAL A 53 -32.13 2.19 -13.20
C VAL A 53 -31.53 1.41 -12.04
N LEU A 54 -31.85 0.13 -11.93
CA LEU A 54 -31.40 -0.80 -10.90
C LEU A 54 -30.94 -2.12 -11.55
N PRO A 55 -29.70 -2.18 -12.07
CA PRO A 55 -29.15 -3.41 -12.64
C PRO A 55 -29.16 -4.56 -11.61
N GLY A 56 -29.65 -5.73 -12.03
CA GLY A 56 -29.70 -6.94 -11.18
C GLY A 56 -30.98 -7.12 -10.35
N VAL A 57 -31.95 -6.19 -10.43
CA VAL A 57 -33.27 -6.33 -9.82
C VAL A 57 -34.24 -6.96 -10.82
N GLU A 58 -35.06 -7.92 -10.37
CA GLU A 58 -35.88 -8.75 -11.25
C GLU A 58 -37.29 -8.18 -11.51
N SER A 59 -37.84 -7.40 -10.57
CA SER A 59 -39.19 -6.83 -10.69
C SER A 59 -39.31 -5.37 -10.23
N GLY A 60 -40.33 -4.67 -10.70
CA GLY A 60 -40.60 -3.28 -10.30
C GLY A 60 -40.93 -3.14 -8.82
N GLU A 61 -41.65 -4.10 -8.24
CA GLU A 61 -41.99 -4.15 -6.82
C GLU A 61 -40.73 -4.31 -5.95
N GLU A 62 -39.80 -5.16 -6.37
CA GLU A 62 -38.49 -5.28 -5.72
C GLU A 62 -37.68 -3.99 -5.86
N GLY A 63 -37.72 -3.36 -7.04
CA GLY A 63 -37.08 -2.07 -7.28
C GLY A 63 -37.60 -0.96 -6.37
N VAL A 64 -38.91 -0.90 -6.13
CA VAL A 64 -39.51 0.05 -5.17
C VAL A 64 -39.00 -0.23 -3.76
N LYS A 65 -38.88 -1.50 -3.33
CA LYS A 65 -38.32 -1.85 -2.02
C LYS A 65 -36.88 -1.37 -1.82
N VAL A 66 -36.07 -1.30 -2.89
CA VAL A 66 -34.72 -0.71 -2.83
C VAL A 66 -34.80 0.77 -2.44
N TYR A 67 -35.67 1.54 -3.09
CA TYR A 67 -35.86 2.96 -2.77
C TYR A 67 -36.49 3.21 -1.39
N ARG A 68 -37.34 2.30 -0.92
CA ARG A 68 -37.97 2.38 0.41
C ARG A 68 -36.99 2.28 1.58
N ARG A 69 -35.76 1.80 1.34
CA ARG A 69 -34.68 1.88 2.34
C ARG A 69 -34.19 3.31 2.59
N PHE A 70 -34.51 4.25 1.70
CA PHE A 70 -34.02 5.63 1.73
C PHE A 70 -35.13 6.68 1.77
N TYR A 71 -36.29 6.42 1.15
CA TYR A 71 -37.39 7.37 0.99
C TYR A 71 -38.73 6.77 1.40
N THR A 72 -39.50 7.53 2.20
CA THR A 72 -40.85 7.13 2.61
C THR A 72 -41.88 7.42 1.51
N GLU A 73 -43.06 6.81 1.60
CA GLU A 73 -44.12 6.99 0.60
C GLU A 73 -44.66 8.41 0.60
N GLU A 74 -44.75 9.03 1.78
CA GLU A 74 -45.22 10.40 1.95
C GLU A 74 -44.30 11.37 1.22
N LYS A 75 -42.97 11.20 1.37
CA LYS A 75 -41.98 12.03 0.66
C LYS A 75 -42.06 11.87 -0.85
N GLU A 76 -42.32 10.66 -1.33
CA GLU A 76 -42.53 10.40 -2.75
C GLU A 76 -43.82 11.07 -3.24
N HIS A 77 -44.92 10.97 -2.51
CA HIS A 77 -46.19 11.57 -2.91
C HIS A 77 -46.12 13.12 -2.88
N GLU A 78 -45.43 13.70 -1.90
CA GLU A 78 -45.25 15.15 -1.77
C GLU A 78 -44.38 15.75 -2.88
N ASN A 79 -43.33 15.05 -3.30
CA ASN A 79 -42.29 15.61 -4.17
C ASN A 79 -42.24 15.01 -5.58
N GLY A 80 -42.85 13.84 -5.77
CA GLY A 80 -42.65 12.98 -6.93
C GLY A 80 -41.23 12.40 -6.99
N VAL A 81 -40.90 11.83 -8.14
CA VAL A 81 -39.61 11.20 -8.42
C VAL A 81 -38.95 11.89 -9.61
N LEU A 82 -37.65 12.19 -9.46
CA LEU A 82 -36.85 12.79 -10.52
C LEU A 82 -35.87 11.75 -11.09
N ALA A 83 -36.11 11.31 -12.32
CA ALA A 83 -35.17 10.49 -13.06
C ALA A 83 -34.12 11.40 -13.72
N ILE A 84 -32.86 11.25 -13.31
CA ILE A 84 -31.72 11.96 -13.91
C ILE A 84 -31.04 10.98 -14.86
N ILE A 85 -31.22 11.21 -16.15
CA ILE A 85 -30.62 10.39 -17.20
C ILE A 85 -29.20 10.88 -17.40
N VAL A 86 -28.24 9.99 -17.17
CA VAL A 86 -26.81 10.32 -17.24
C VAL A 86 -26.07 9.38 -18.19
N SER A 87 -25.00 9.87 -18.79
CA SER A 87 -24.01 9.05 -19.48
C SER A 87 -22.60 9.39 -18.99
N LYS A 88 -21.70 8.41 -19.00
CA LYS A 88 -20.30 8.64 -18.64
C LYS A 88 -19.71 9.74 -19.53
N PHE A 89 -19.15 10.79 -18.91
CA PHE A 89 -18.50 11.87 -19.65
C PHE A 89 -17.09 11.42 -20.08
N SER A 90 -16.57 11.94 -21.19
CA SER A 90 -15.17 11.73 -21.59
C SER A 90 -14.64 13.06 -22.09
N PRO A 91 -13.54 13.58 -21.52
CA PRO A 91 -12.57 12.91 -20.64
C PRO A 91 -12.97 12.83 -19.15
N GLN A 92 -12.44 11.85 -18.43
CA GLN A 92 -12.54 11.69 -16.98
C GLN A 92 -11.35 12.36 -16.26
N PRO A 93 -11.54 12.83 -15.02
CA PRO A 93 -10.45 13.42 -14.23
C PRO A 93 -9.26 12.47 -14.03
N ASN A 94 -9.53 11.16 -13.92
CA ASN A 94 -8.49 10.15 -13.75
C ASN A 94 -7.80 9.73 -15.06
N ASP A 95 -8.27 10.18 -16.23
CA ASP A 95 -7.63 9.85 -17.52
C ASP A 95 -6.22 10.45 -17.59
N SER A 96 -6.04 11.66 -17.06
CA SER A 96 -4.71 12.31 -17.00
C SER A 96 -3.76 11.54 -16.07
N LEU A 97 -4.26 11.08 -14.92
CA LEU A 97 -3.47 10.31 -13.98
C LEU A 97 -3.12 8.92 -14.53
N ALA A 98 -4.07 8.26 -15.19
CA ALA A 98 -3.84 6.99 -15.88
C ALA A 98 -2.80 7.15 -16.99
N SER A 99 -2.91 8.21 -17.80
CA SER A 99 -1.93 8.54 -18.85
C SER A 99 -0.55 8.80 -18.28
N LEU A 100 -0.47 9.51 -17.14
CA LEU A 100 0.78 9.75 -16.43
C LEU A 100 1.41 8.43 -15.96
N PHE A 101 0.64 7.54 -15.32
CA PHE A 101 1.16 6.23 -14.89
C PHE A 101 1.58 5.34 -16.06
N CYS A 102 0.80 5.33 -17.16
CA CYS A 102 1.21 4.64 -18.38
C CYS A 102 2.51 5.20 -18.94
N GLY A 103 2.70 6.53 -18.95
CA GLY A 103 3.90 7.18 -19.42
C GLY A 103 5.13 6.96 -18.52
N LEU A 104 4.92 6.86 -17.20
CA LEU A 104 5.99 6.56 -16.23
C LEU A 104 6.49 5.12 -16.35
N SER A 105 5.66 4.19 -16.84
CA SER A 105 5.91 2.75 -16.80
C SER A 105 6.16 2.23 -15.36
N TYR A 106 6.51 0.95 -15.21
CA TYR A 106 6.81 0.41 -13.87
C TYR A 106 8.02 1.10 -13.23
N ASP A 107 9.11 1.31 -13.98
CA ASP A 107 10.35 1.89 -13.47
C ASP A 107 10.13 3.29 -12.91
N GLY A 108 9.32 4.12 -13.58
CA GLY A 108 9.01 5.48 -13.12
C GLY A 108 8.14 5.46 -11.86
N VAL A 109 7.14 4.57 -11.79
CA VAL A 109 6.30 4.41 -10.58
C VAL A 109 7.15 3.93 -9.40
N GLN A 110 8.03 2.95 -9.62
CA GLN A 110 8.98 2.45 -8.63
C GLN A 110 9.91 3.57 -8.14
N GLY A 111 10.45 4.39 -9.05
CA GLY A 111 11.28 5.53 -8.71
C GLY A 111 10.54 6.58 -7.86
N LEU A 112 9.27 6.87 -8.17
CA LEU A 112 8.43 7.76 -7.34
C LEU A 112 8.17 7.19 -5.95
N LEU A 113 8.14 5.87 -5.81
CA LEU A 113 8.00 5.16 -4.53
C LEU A 113 9.35 4.97 -3.81
N GLY A 114 10.44 5.51 -4.36
CA GLY A 114 11.77 5.48 -3.76
C GLY A 114 12.52 4.17 -3.97
N LEU A 115 12.03 3.25 -4.82
CA LEU A 115 12.76 2.03 -5.15
C LEU A 115 13.99 2.36 -5.98
N MET A 116 15.11 1.78 -5.56
CA MET A 116 16.36 1.87 -6.27
C MET A 116 16.40 0.82 -7.38
N GLN A 117 16.85 1.21 -8.56
CA GLN A 117 17.06 0.29 -9.68
C GLN A 117 18.49 -0.23 -9.66
N THR A 118 18.66 -1.48 -9.26
CA THR A 118 19.95 -2.20 -9.26
C THR A 118 19.86 -3.53 -10.00
N THR A 119 20.99 -4.15 -10.31
CA THR A 119 21.01 -5.52 -10.85
C THR A 119 20.22 -6.47 -9.96
N GLY A 120 19.31 -7.24 -10.57
CA GLY A 120 18.44 -8.18 -9.87
C GLY A 120 17.14 -7.59 -9.31
N THR A 121 16.87 -6.30 -9.55
CA THR A 121 15.56 -5.66 -9.21
C THR A 121 14.43 -6.31 -9.99
N ILE A 122 13.29 -6.49 -9.33
CA ILE A 122 12.07 -6.99 -9.96
C ILE A 122 11.31 -5.82 -10.58
N SER A 123 11.16 -5.83 -11.91
CA SER A 123 10.70 -4.67 -12.70
C SER A 123 9.28 -4.21 -12.41
N ASP A 124 8.39 -5.09 -11.96
CA ASP A 124 6.98 -4.79 -11.71
C ASP A 124 6.60 -4.79 -10.21
N ALA A 125 7.59 -4.93 -9.33
CA ALA A 125 7.36 -4.98 -7.90
C ALA A 125 7.07 -3.60 -7.29
N LEU A 126 6.17 -3.56 -6.31
CA LEU A 126 5.92 -2.38 -5.50
C LEU A 126 6.44 -2.62 -4.08
N PRO A 127 6.82 -1.58 -3.33
CA PRO A 127 7.23 -1.76 -1.95
C PRO A 127 6.01 -2.22 -1.15
N PRO A 128 6.15 -3.20 -0.25
CA PRO A 128 5.07 -3.62 0.61
C PRO A 128 4.63 -2.48 1.53
N PRO A 129 3.34 -2.43 1.94
CA PRO A 129 2.87 -1.43 2.89
C PRO A 129 3.67 -1.48 4.20
N ILE A 130 4.02 -0.31 4.74
CA ILE A 130 4.73 -0.19 6.02
C ILE A 130 3.99 -0.92 7.15
N SER A 131 2.65 -0.92 7.13
CA SER A 131 1.82 -1.68 8.07
C SER A 131 2.08 -3.18 8.01
N THR A 132 2.24 -3.75 6.81
CA THR A 132 2.58 -5.17 6.60
C THR A 132 3.96 -5.48 7.17
N LEU A 133 4.94 -4.59 6.96
CA LEU A 133 6.29 -4.74 7.50
C LEU A 133 6.30 -4.77 9.04
N PHE A 134 5.55 -3.87 9.67
CA PHE A 134 5.41 -3.84 11.13
C PHE A 134 4.66 -5.06 11.66
N ALA A 135 3.61 -5.50 10.97
CA ALA A 135 2.83 -6.67 11.38
C ALA A 135 3.70 -7.94 11.39
N SER A 136 4.47 -8.19 10.33
CA SER A 136 5.35 -9.35 10.24
C SER A 136 6.55 -9.27 11.20
N PHE A 137 7.06 -8.05 11.47
CA PHE A 137 8.12 -7.82 12.45
C PHE A 137 7.64 -8.10 13.90
N ASN A 138 6.41 -7.69 14.22
CA ASN A 138 5.79 -7.88 15.54
C ASN A 138 5.12 -9.24 15.72
N PHE A 139 5.22 -10.13 14.74
CA PHE A 139 4.65 -11.46 14.88
C PHE A 139 5.29 -12.20 16.08
N PRO A 140 4.51 -12.86 16.94
CA PRO A 140 5.05 -13.56 18.11
C PRO A 140 5.90 -14.76 17.67
N CYS A 141 6.99 -15.03 18.39
CA CYS A 141 7.84 -16.20 18.11
C CYS A 141 7.10 -17.52 18.29
N ASN A 142 6.20 -17.56 19.28
CA ASN A 142 5.34 -18.68 19.61
C ASN A 142 3.87 -18.20 19.50
N PRO A 143 3.05 -18.78 18.60
CA PRO A 143 1.70 -18.28 18.34
C PRO A 143 0.76 -18.27 19.55
N ASN A 144 1.05 -19.10 20.56
CA ASN A 144 0.20 -19.33 21.72
C ASN A 144 0.69 -18.60 22.98
N GLU A 145 1.74 -17.78 22.88
CA GLU A 145 2.34 -17.11 24.03
C GLU A 145 2.52 -15.61 23.75
N ILE A 146 2.14 -14.79 24.74
CA ILE A 146 2.50 -13.38 24.76
C ILE A 146 3.97 -13.32 25.16
N GLY A 147 4.86 -13.32 24.17
CA GLY A 147 6.30 -13.37 24.37
C GLY A 147 7.08 -12.54 23.37
N LEU A 148 8.35 -12.86 23.20
CA LEU A 148 9.26 -12.18 22.28
C LEU A 148 8.74 -12.23 20.83
N THR A 149 8.83 -11.11 20.11
CA THR A 149 8.48 -11.03 18.68
C THR A 149 9.63 -11.53 17.78
N LEU A 150 9.32 -11.84 16.52
CA LEU A 150 10.33 -12.19 15.52
C LEU A 150 11.40 -11.09 15.40
N GLY A 151 10.97 -9.82 15.39
CA GLY A 151 11.84 -8.66 15.36
C GLY A 151 12.77 -8.57 16.57
N ALA A 152 12.23 -8.71 17.78
CA ALA A 152 13.05 -8.64 19.00
C ALA A 152 14.02 -9.82 19.11
N ARG A 153 13.61 -11.02 18.70
CA ARG A 153 14.50 -12.18 18.62
C ARG A 153 15.62 -11.98 17.62
N ALA A 154 15.34 -11.38 16.46
CA ALA A 154 16.36 -11.05 15.48
C ALA A 154 17.32 -9.98 16.02
N LEU A 155 16.80 -8.92 16.64
CA LEU A 155 17.63 -7.84 17.18
C LEU A 155 18.56 -8.36 18.28
N ALA A 156 18.07 -9.24 19.16
CA ALA A 156 18.90 -9.86 20.20
C ALA A 156 20.10 -10.62 19.63
N LYS A 157 19.96 -11.26 18.45
CA LYS A 157 21.06 -11.94 17.75
C LYS A 157 22.10 -10.97 17.17
N HIS A 158 21.68 -9.77 16.78
CA HIS A 158 22.58 -8.75 16.22
C HIS A 158 23.27 -7.93 17.31
N ALA A 159 22.54 -7.57 18.37
CA ALA A 159 23.08 -6.85 19.51
C ALA A 159 24.28 -7.56 20.16
N CYS A 160 24.28 -8.90 20.22
CA CYS A 160 25.41 -9.67 20.76
C CYS A 160 26.58 -9.87 19.78
N ARG A 161 26.40 -9.56 18.49
CA ARG A 161 27.39 -9.79 17.43
C ARG A 161 28.01 -8.51 16.86
N SER A 162 27.35 -7.37 17.06
CA SER A 162 27.82 -6.10 16.51
C SER A 162 28.85 -5.45 17.42
N SER A 163 30.07 -5.28 16.91
CA SER A 163 31.14 -4.55 17.59
C SER A 163 30.88 -3.03 17.67
N SER A 164 30.01 -2.51 16.82
CA SER A 164 29.70 -1.08 16.71
C SER A 164 28.74 -0.55 17.77
N GLY A 165 27.98 -1.43 18.45
CA GLY A 165 26.91 -1.03 19.35
C GLY A 165 25.67 -0.40 18.68
N TYR A 166 25.62 -0.34 17.34
CA TYR A 166 24.54 0.30 16.58
C TYR A 166 23.12 -0.17 16.99
N TRP A 167 22.97 -1.48 17.18
CA TRP A 167 21.69 -2.13 17.51
C TRP A 167 21.24 -1.90 18.97
N GLY A 168 22.11 -1.34 19.81
CA GLY A 168 21.86 -1.15 21.24
C GLY A 168 21.83 -2.48 22.02
N SER A 169 21.39 -2.40 23.29
CA SER A 169 21.29 -3.54 24.20
C SER A 169 19.83 -3.92 24.47
N LEU A 170 19.50 -5.19 24.33
CA LEU A 170 18.17 -5.72 24.65
C LEU A 170 18.14 -6.27 26.09
N ASN A 171 17.68 -5.43 27.02
CA ASN A 171 17.61 -5.77 28.44
C ASN A 171 16.16 -5.75 28.94
N GLY A 172 15.91 -6.47 30.04
CA GLY A 172 14.61 -6.54 30.69
C GLY A 172 13.70 -7.67 30.18
N ASN A 173 12.40 -7.55 30.46
CA ASN A 173 11.39 -8.54 30.07
C ASN A 173 11.08 -8.48 28.56
N ASP A 174 10.32 -9.45 28.07
CA ASP A 174 10.00 -9.57 26.64
C ASP A 174 9.24 -8.35 26.10
N SER A 175 8.36 -7.74 26.90
CA SER A 175 7.68 -6.50 26.51
C SER A 175 8.67 -5.36 26.24
N ASN A 176 9.65 -5.15 27.12
CA ASN A 176 10.71 -4.16 26.92
C ASN A 176 11.57 -4.48 25.70
N LYS A 177 11.94 -5.74 25.50
CA LYS A 177 12.72 -6.17 24.32
C LYS A 177 11.96 -5.91 23.01
N ASN A 178 10.66 -6.21 23.00
CA ASN A 178 9.77 -5.95 21.87
C ASN A 178 9.67 -4.46 21.57
N ARG A 179 9.52 -3.62 22.61
CA ARG A 179 9.51 -2.16 22.47
C ARG A 179 10.83 -1.63 21.89
N LEU A 180 11.97 -2.05 22.42
CA LEU A 180 13.29 -1.64 21.92
C LEU A 180 13.51 -2.06 20.46
N ALA A 181 13.06 -3.26 20.09
CA ALA A 181 13.10 -3.72 18.72
C ALA A 181 12.24 -2.85 17.79
N MET A 182 11.08 -2.43 18.27
CA MET A 182 10.22 -1.48 17.55
C MET A 182 10.88 -0.11 17.37
N ASP A 183 11.56 0.40 18.39
CA ASP A 183 12.30 1.67 18.29
C ASP A 183 13.40 1.60 17.20
N VAL A 184 14.06 0.44 17.06
CA VAL A 184 15.06 0.21 16.02
C VAL A 184 14.44 0.18 14.62
N ILE A 185 13.40 -0.63 14.40
CA ILE A 185 12.81 -0.77 13.06
C ILE A 185 12.12 0.53 12.61
N ASN A 186 11.49 1.27 13.54
CA ASN A 186 10.94 2.60 13.26
C ASN A 186 12.03 3.57 12.78
N ARG A 187 13.19 3.56 13.43
CA ARG A 187 14.33 4.40 13.04
C ARG A 187 14.86 4.02 11.66
N LEU A 188 15.00 2.73 11.37
CA LEU A 188 15.43 2.26 10.04
C LEU A 188 14.47 2.71 8.94
N ILE A 189 13.15 2.59 9.16
CA ILE A 189 12.15 3.02 8.18
C ILE A 189 12.16 4.55 8.03
N ALA A 190 12.24 5.30 9.13
CA ALA A 190 12.24 6.77 9.11
C ALA A 190 13.50 7.39 8.49
N HIS A 191 14.63 6.67 8.50
CA HIS A 191 15.91 7.14 7.95
C HIS A 191 16.35 6.31 6.73
N CYS A 192 15.42 5.54 6.16
CA CYS A 192 15.65 4.76 4.96
C CYS A 192 16.04 5.70 3.81
N CYS A 193 17.24 5.53 3.27
CA CYS A 193 17.71 6.24 2.08
C CYS A 193 17.85 5.31 0.88
N TRP A 194 17.64 4.01 1.08
CA TRP A 194 17.73 2.99 0.05
C TRP A 194 16.71 1.89 0.34
N LEU A 195 15.87 1.57 -0.62
CA LEU A 195 14.98 0.41 -0.56
C LEU A 195 14.86 -0.26 -1.92
N ASN A 196 14.68 -1.57 -1.95
CA ASN A 196 14.52 -2.32 -3.19
C ASN A 196 13.76 -3.64 -3.00
N VAL A 197 13.14 -4.12 -4.07
CA VAL A 197 12.67 -5.51 -4.22
C VAL A 197 13.56 -6.20 -5.25
N HIS A 198 14.41 -7.12 -4.79
CA HIS A 198 15.42 -7.73 -5.65
C HIS A 198 15.77 -9.17 -5.26
N ILE A 199 16.47 -9.87 -6.15
CA ILE A 199 16.91 -11.26 -5.92
C ILE A 199 18.20 -11.26 -5.10
N VAL A 200 18.19 -11.96 -3.96
CA VAL A 200 19.34 -12.17 -3.08
C VAL A 200 19.53 -13.66 -2.80
N PRO A 201 20.61 -14.30 -3.27
CA PRO A 201 20.95 -15.66 -2.87
C PRO A 201 21.32 -15.76 -1.38
N PRO A 202 20.92 -16.84 -0.66
CA PRO A 202 20.07 -17.95 -1.08
C PRO A 202 18.56 -17.69 -0.89
N HIS A 203 18.15 -16.47 -0.53
CA HIS A 203 16.78 -16.13 -0.12
C HIS A 203 15.78 -15.96 -1.27
N GLY A 204 16.25 -15.79 -2.52
CA GLY A 204 15.37 -15.49 -3.65
C GLY A 204 14.95 -14.02 -3.65
N VAL A 205 13.70 -13.71 -4.03
CA VAL A 205 13.21 -12.33 -4.07
C VAL A 205 12.88 -11.82 -2.67
N VAL A 206 13.45 -10.67 -2.30
CA VAL A 206 13.29 -10.05 -0.99
C VAL A 206 13.02 -8.55 -1.13
N PHE A 207 12.38 -7.99 -0.11
CA PHE A 207 12.31 -6.54 0.10
C PHE A 207 13.34 -6.12 1.14
N GLU A 208 14.16 -5.11 0.83
CA GLU A 208 15.17 -4.58 1.71
C GLU A 208 15.04 -3.08 1.89
N ILE A 209 15.37 -2.61 3.09
CA ILE A 209 15.61 -1.19 3.38
C ILE A 209 16.99 -1.04 4.00
N ARG A 210 17.66 0.09 3.73
CA ARG A 210 18.93 0.46 4.31
C ARG A 210 18.98 1.96 4.63
N VAL A 211 19.69 2.27 5.71
CA VAL A 211 20.11 3.63 6.04
C VAL A 211 21.50 3.91 5.46
N ALA A 212 21.93 5.17 5.51
CA ALA A 212 23.18 5.63 4.88
C ALA A 212 24.42 4.85 5.36
N ASP A 213 24.46 4.47 6.63
CA ASP A 213 25.55 3.70 7.23
C ASP A 213 25.55 2.22 6.82
N GLY A 214 24.62 1.79 5.96
CA GLY A 214 24.55 0.44 5.41
C GLY A 214 23.74 -0.56 6.24
N TYR A 215 23.40 -0.23 7.49
CA TYR A 215 22.48 -1.04 8.30
C TYR A 215 21.09 -1.09 7.69
N GLY A 216 20.37 -2.19 7.92
CA GLY A 216 19.07 -2.38 7.28
C GLY A 216 18.23 -3.51 7.83
N ALA A 217 17.16 -3.79 7.12
CA ALA A 217 16.20 -4.83 7.43
C ALA A 217 15.66 -5.48 6.15
N ARG A 218 15.34 -6.77 6.23
CA ARG A 218 14.92 -7.59 5.09
C ARG A 218 13.63 -8.35 5.40
N TRP A 219 12.75 -8.42 4.41
CA TRP A 219 11.52 -9.20 4.40
C TRP A 219 11.40 -10.03 3.12
N THR A 220 10.43 -10.93 3.07
CA THR A 220 9.92 -11.47 1.80
C THR A 220 9.42 -10.34 0.90
N GLN A 221 9.34 -10.59 -0.41
CA GLN A 221 8.90 -9.62 -1.42
C GLN A 221 7.61 -8.86 -1.04
N ASP A 222 6.63 -9.57 -0.47
CA ASP A 222 5.32 -9.06 -0.07
C ASP A 222 5.30 -8.43 1.35
N GLY A 223 6.44 -8.44 2.06
CA GLY A 223 6.55 -7.96 3.43
C GLY A 223 5.93 -8.88 4.49
N SER A 224 5.33 -10.01 4.11
CA SER A 224 4.55 -10.86 5.03
C SER A 224 5.40 -11.60 6.05
N LYS A 225 6.71 -11.75 5.80
CA LYS A 225 7.64 -12.38 6.72
C LYS A 225 8.90 -11.55 6.88
N PHE A 226 9.21 -11.20 8.14
CA PHE A 226 10.50 -10.62 8.49
C PHE A 226 11.61 -11.68 8.41
N ILE A 227 12.67 -11.38 7.65
CA ILE A 227 13.81 -12.29 7.44
C ILE A 227 14.92 -11.98 8.45
N GLY A 228 15.26 -10.69 8.64
CA GLY A 228 16.27 -10.29 9.61
C GLY A 228 16.82 -8.88 9.40
N PHE A 229 17.72 -8.48 10.30
CA PHE A 229 18.50 -7.26 10.18
C PHE A 229 19.73 -7.46 9.30
N LEU A 230 20.25 -6.36 8.77
CA LEU A 230 21.36 -6.33 7.84
C LEU A 230 22.47 -5.47 8.43
N GLU A 231 23.68 -6.02 8.49
CA GLU A 231 24.90 -5.25 8.78
C GLU A 231 25.34 -4.47 7.53
N PRO A 232 26.20 -3.44 7.70
CA PRO A 232 26.85 -2.78 6.60
C PRO A 232 27.64 -3.78 5.75
N TYR A 233 27.80 -3.49 4.46
CA TYR A 233 28.69 -4.28 3.62
C TYR A 233 30.11 -4.18 4.17
N MET A 234 30.75 -5.32 4.47
CA MET A 234 32.18 -5.34 4.78
C MET A 234 32.95 -4.99 3.51
N LEU A 235 34.06 -4.25 3.64
CA LEU A 235 34.94 -3.88 2.51
C LEU A 235 35.36 -5.12 1.70
N ASP A 236 35.45 -6.28 2.37
CA ASP A 236 35.74 -7.57 1.77
C ASP A 236 34.57 -8.54 2.07
N GLY A 237 33.71 -8.76 1.08
CA GLY A 237 32.58 -9.68 1.20
C GLY A 237 33.02 -11.08 1.65
N HIS A 238 32.55 -11.49 2.84
CA HIS A 238 32.66 -12.85 3.39
C HIS A 238 34.07 -13.45 3.56
N SER A 239 34.91 -12.86 4.39
CA SER A 239 36.02 -13.62 5.01
C SER A 239 35.48 -14.41 6.21
N LYS A 240 35.23 -15.72 6.03
CA LYS A 240 35.12 -16.64 7.17
C LYS A 240 36.52 -16.82 7.75
N GLU A 241 36.84 -16.16 8.86
CA GLU A 241 38.00 -16.57 9.66
C GLU A 241 37.69 -17.91 10.32
N GLY A 242 38.09 -18.97 9.63
CA GLY A 242 38.20 -20.31 10.19
C GLY A 242 39.40 -20.35 11.13
N SER A 243 39.12 -20.64 12.39
CA SER A 243 40.09 -21.06 13.39
C SER A 243 40.79 -22.36 12.99
N THR A 244 42.11 -22.31 12.78
CA THR A 244 43.08 -23.42 12.95
C THR A 244 44.46 -22.78 13.18
N SER A 245 44.94 -22.73 14.43
CA SER A 245 45.84 -23.69 15.07
C SER A 245 47.31 -23.56 14.65
N ASN A 246 48.15 -23.29 15.66
CA ASN A 246 49.62 -23.25 15.64
C ASN A 246 50.29 -24.30 14.74
N ALA A 247 51.24 -23.87 13.92
CA ALA A 247 52.40 -24.67 13.53
C ALA A 247 53.62 -23.76 13.28
N SER A 248 54.57 -23.91 14.20
CA SER A 248 56.02 -23.75 14.15
C SER A 248 56.74 -23.07 12.98
N GLN A 249 57.72 -22.24 13.37
CA GLN A 249 58.83 -21.72 12.58
C GLN A 249 59.49 -22.77 11.67
N THR A 250 59.84 -22.36 10.44
CA THR A 250 61.10 -22.76 9.80
C THR A 250 61.49 -21.77 8.71
N THR A 251 62.69 -21.21 8.85
CA THR A 251 63.44 -20.41 7.88
C THR A 251 64.00 -21.28 6.74
N ALA A 252 63.99 -20.79 5.49
CA ALA A 252 65.14 -20.83 4.55
C ALA A 252 64.79 -20.40 3.10
N THR A 253 65.45 -19.31 2.67
CA THR A 253 66.09 -19.02 1.36
C THR A 253 65.40 -19.33 0.01
N ALA A 254 65.28 -18.28 -0.80
CA ALA A 254 65.03 -18.31 -2.24
C ALA A 254 66.32 -18.56 -3.06
N PRO A 255 66.19 -19.04 -4.31
CA PRO A 255 67.12 -18.70 -5.37
C PRO A 255 66.45 -17.96 -6.54
N LEU A 256 67.29 -17.14 -7.19
CA LEU A 256 67.18 -16.30 -8.39
C LEU A 256 66.03 -16.57 -9.37
#